data_AF-A0AAE4TQJ8-F1
#
_entry.id   AF-A0AAE4TQJ8-F1
#
_cell.length_a   1.000
_cell.length_b   1.000
_cell.length_c   1.000
_cell.angle_alpha   90.00
_cell.angle_beta   90.00
_cell.angle_gamma   90.00
#
_symmetry.space_group_name_H-M   'P 1'
#
loop_
_entity.id
_entity.type
_entity.pdbx_description
1 polymer ?
#
loop_
_entity_poly.entity_id
_entity_poly.type
_entity_poly.pdbx_seq_one_letter_code
_entity_poly.pdbx_strand_id
1 'polypeptide(L)'
;MSHSVMLADQGEFNFSTAQRVRHLKAEDQDFEWYPSSQHIIDVVRNDLVKSNFLESYNRESSLLDIGAGDGRVLSALNMPLEDRRCEMSPPFSNLYAIEKSLVHCSQLDKKVLVIGTDFNQQTLVDKPVGVIFCNPPYSAFEQWATRVISEANAEVCYLVLPKRWSNSQDIENAITMREAEAEVIGTFDFQNDCDRETRHSVRVDIIRVNLGYKNHRQCKVDPFKAFFDANFDLELAESDYSAKFRGPSDSTKQKLNELVPGADMVKAMQSLYDHQMAKLMDTYSALSEIDPDLLRELEVSKASVLESLKLKIKSLKSLFWKELFAKFDALTSRLTSSNRKGLLELLERHVSVDFTAENAYAIAQWAIKHADALQDDQFKDFYLSMSQAANVVNYSSNQRTFKYDRWRYRELVMNGQISHFKLDYRCVMENVGGIVNGYDYNSYYNQCGLSVRAIEFITDFVTIAGNLGFDTRGTPKPYEFKWASNKAHDFRYIQSNGSSEVLFSVRAYLNGNLHIKMNPKLALKLNVVAGKLFGWVRSAEEAAAEMEAPASQVVEVTEMFGHSLSLTHNYQNLLMAA
;
A
#
# COMPACT_ATOMS: atom_id res chain seq x y z
N MET A 1 26.55 -11.55 20.50
CA MET A 1 26.74 -10.52 19.47
C MET A 1 26.45 -11.16 18.13
N SER A 2 25.21 -11.01 17.65
CA SER A 2 24.72 -11.67 16.44
C SER A 2 24.97 -10.80 15.20
N HIS A 3 25.28 -11.45 14.09
CA HIS A 3 25.60 -10.85 12.78
C HIS A 3 24.44 -10.06 12.13
N SER A 4 23.33 -9.84 12.83
CA SER A 4 22.11 -9.17 12.32
C SER A 4 22.16 -7.63 12.38
N VAL A 5 23.25 -7.04 12.88
CA VAL A 5 23.33 -5.59 13.21
C VAL A 5 23.98 -4.74 12.10
N MET A 6 24.34 -5.31 10.95
CA MET A 6 25.15 -4.61 9.94
C MET A 6 24.45 -4.27 8.60
N LEU A 7 23.14 -4.54 8.45
CA LEU A 7 22.49 -4.48 7.12
C LEU A 7 21.52 -3.32 6.87
N ALA A 8 21.32 -2.40 7.82
CA ALA A 8 20.26 -1.40 7.71
C ALA A 8 20.71 0.00 7.24
N ASP A 9 21.99 0.18 6.89
CA ASP A 9 22.55 1.51 6.66
C ASP A 9 23.35 1.61 5.36
N GLN A 10 22.82 1.13 4.22
CA GLN A 10 23.28 1.55 2.88
C GLN A 10 22.13 1.45 1.86
N GLY A 11 22.03 2.46 0.97
CA GLY A 11 21.02 2.56 -0.09
C GLY A 11 20.95 1.31 -0.96
N GLU A 12 19.82 1.16 -1.68
CA GLU A 12 19.49 0.06 -2.61
C GLU A 12 20.72 -0.77 -3.02
N PHE A 13 21.02 -1.83 -2.26
CA PHE A 13 22.04 -2.76 -2.68
C PHE A 13 21.52 -3.42 -3.95
N ASN A 14 22.05 -2.98 -5.10
CA ASN A 14 21.99 -3.71 -6.36
C ASN A 14 22.81 -4.98 -6.22
N PHE A 15 22.29 -5.94 -5.44
CA PHE A 15 22.84 -7.28 -5.36
C PHE A 15 22.77 -7.91 -6.75
N SER A 16 23.87 -8.49 -7.19
CA SER A 16 23.84 -9.40 -8.33
C SER A 16 22.91 -10.58 -8.03
N THR A 17 22.32 -11.19 -9.06
CA THR A 17 21.45 -12.36 -8.89
C THR A 17 22.12 -13.45 -8.06
N ALA A 18 23.42 -13.69 -8.26
CA ALA A 18 24.18 -14.66 -7.46
C ALA A 18 24.24 -14.30 -5.97
N GLN A 19 24.36 -13.02 -5.61
CA GLN A 19 24.34 -12.57 -4.22
C GLN A 19 22.93 -12.73 -3.61
N ARG A 20 21.88 -12.40 -4.37
CA ARG A 20 20.49 -12.60 -3.93
C ARG A 20 20.19 -14.06 -3.66
N VAL A 21 20.54 -14.97 -4.58
CA VAL A 21 20.37 -16.41 -4.39
C VAL A 21 21.12 -16.92 -3.16
N ARG A 22 22.33 -16.44 -2.90
CA ARG A 22 23.06 -16.79 -1.66
C ARG A 22 22.32 -16.32 -0.41
N HIS A 23 21.77 -15.10 -0.43
CA HIS A 23 21.02 -14.57 0.70
C HIS A 23 19.72 -15.35 0.92
N LEU A 24 18.94 -15.63 -0.13
CA LEU A 24 17.74 -16.47 -0.05
C LEU A 24 18.03 -17.85 0.55
N LYS A 25 19.11 -18.50 0.10
CA LYS A 25 19.53 -19.80 0.65
C LYS A 25 19.95 -19.71 2.12
N ALA A 26 20.58 -18.61 2.53
CA ALA A 26 20.97 -18.40 3.92
C ALA A 26 19.75 -18.21 4.84
N GLU A 27 18.66 -17.62 4.33
CA GLU A 27 17.40 -17.40 5.03
C GLU A 27 16.37 -18.53 4.85
N ASP A 28 16.76 -19.65 4.20
CA ASP A 28 15.88 -20.78 3.84
C ASP A 28 14.64 -20.36 3.02
N GLN A 29 14.82 -19.39 2.14
CA GLN A 29 13.78 -18.76 1.31
C GLN A 29 14.05 -18.88 -0.20
N ASP A 30 14.96 -19.77 -0.63
CA ASP A 30 15.16 -20.09 -2.05
C ASP A 30 14.17 -21.18 -2.51
N PHE A 31 12.95 -20.76 -2.87
CA PHE A 31 11.89 -21.64 -3.36
C PHE A 31 11.98 -21.91 -4.86
N GLU A 32 13.20 -22.20 -5.35
CA GLU A 32 13.50 -22.33 -6.79
C GLU A 32 13.28 -21.03 -7.59
N TRP A 33 13.77 -19.91 -7.06
CA TRP A 33 13.66 -18.63 -7.78
C TRP A 33 14.59 -18.58 -9.00
N TYR A 34 14.01 -18.58 -10.21
CA TYR A 34 14.71 -18.35 -11.47
C TYR A 34 14.24 -17.02 -12.05
N PRO A 35 15.09 -15.97 -12.01
CA PRO A 35 14.68 -14.67 -12.51
C PRO A 35 14.36 -14.72 -14.00
N SER A 36 13.22 -14.13 -14.37
CA SER A 36 12.87 -13.96 -15.78
C SER A 36 13.89 -13.05 -16.48
N SER A 37 14.38 -13.49 -17.63
CA SER A 37 15.35 -12.73 -18.44
C SER A 37 14.68 -11.58 -19.18
N GLN A 38 15.49 -10.63 -19.67
CA GLN A 38 14.99 -9.53 -20.50
C GLN A 38 14.28 -10.05 -21.76
N HIS A 39 14.77 -11.15 -22.35
CA HIS A 39 14.11 -11.76 -23.51
C HIS A 39 12.68 -12.20 -23.22
N ILE A 40 12.43 -12.88 -22.09
CA ILE A 40 11.09 -13.31 -21.68
C ILE A 40 10.18 -12.08 -21.51
N ILE A 41 10.69 -11.07 -20.81
CA ILE A 41 9.96 -9.82 -20.55
C ILE A 41 9.60 -9.12 -21.87
N ASP A 42 10.54 -9.04 -22.81
CA ASP A 42 10.33 -8.37 -24.11
C ASP A 42 9.29 -9.11 -24.95
N VAL A 43 9.29 -10.45 -24.94
CA VAL A 43 8.27 -11.24 -25.65
C VAL A 43 6.87 -10.92 -25.12
N VAL A 44 6.69 -10.95 -23.79
CA VAL A 44 5.40 -10.63 -23.15
C VAL A 44 4.99 -9.18 -23.41
N ARG A 45 5.92 -8.24 -23.26
CA ARG A 45 5.68 -6.80 -23.49
C ARG A 45 5.26 -6.52 -24.94
N ASN A 46 5.90 -7.16 -25.90
CA ASN A 46 5.53 -7.04 -27.32
C ASN A 46 4.15 -7.64 -27.61
N ASP A 47 3.78 -8.73 -26.96
CA ASP A 47 2.46 -9.33 -27.12
C ASP A 47 1.34 -8.46 -26.51
N LEU A 48 1.58 -7.85 -25.34
CA LEU A 48 0.66 -6.88 -24.73
C LEU A 48 0.34 -5.71 -25.67
N VAL A 49 1.35 -5.22 -26.41
CA VAL A 49 1.17 -4.15 -27.42
C VAL A 49 0.38 -4.67 -28.63
N LYS A 50 0.75 -5.84 -29.17
CA LYS A 50 0.12 -6.40 -30.39
C LYS A 50 -1.32 -6.84 -30.19
N SER A 51 -1.68 -7.30 -29.00
CA SER A 51 -3.01 -7.80 -28.67
C SER A 51 -4.05 -6.69 -28.48
N ASN A 52 -3.64 -5.40 -28.55
CA ASN A 52 -4.48 -4.23 -28.24
C ASN A 52 -5.19 -4.34 -26.88
N PHE A 53 -4.65 -5.14 -25.94
CA PHE A 53 -5.21 -5.34 -24.61
C PHE A 53 -5.52 -4.00 -23.91
N LEU A 54 -4.61 -3.04 -24.10
CA LEU A 54 -4.66 -1.70 -23.50
C LEU A 54 -5.61 -0.72 -24.21
N GLU A 55 -6.10 -1.02 -25.42
CA GLU A 55 -7.00 -0.14 -26.18
C GLU A 55 -8.48 -0.28 -25.72
N SER A 56 -8.80 -1.24 -24.85
CA SER A 56 -10.15 -1.46 -24.32
C SER A 56 -10.55 -0.40 -23.26
N TYR A 57 -11.01 0.76 -23.73
CA TYR A 57 -11.41 1.93 -22.92
C TYR A 57 -12.18 1.61 -21.62
N ASN A 58 -11.50 1.77 -20.46
CA ASN A 58 -11.95 2.07 -19.08
C ASN A 58 -11.36 1.13 -17.98
N ARG A 59 -10.77 1.62 -16.90
CA ARG A 59 -10.93 1.07 -15.50
C ARG A 59 -10.97 -0.48 -15.34
N GLU A 60 -9.94 -1.26 -15.01
CA GLU A 60 -8.76 -1.10 -14.12
C GLU A 60 -7.59 -1.89 -14.73
N SER A 61 -6.54 -1.22 -15.23
CA SER A 61 -5.38 -1.92 -15.76
C SER A 61 -4.51 -2.45 -14.62
N SER A 62 -4.64 -3.72 -14.30
CA SER A 62 -3.90 -4.37 -13.23
C SER A 62 -3.08 -5.55 -13.72
N LEU A 63 -1.89 -5.70 -13.13
CA LEU A 63 -0.97 -6.79 -13.38
C LEU A 63 -0.68 -7.52 -12.07
N LEU A 64 -0.85 -8.83 -12.07
CA LEU A 64 -0.45 -9.73 -10.98
C LEU A 64 0.71 -10.61 -11.44
N ASP A 65 1.79 -10.63 -10.66
CA ASP A 65 2.89 -11.56 -10.83
C ASP A 65 2.86 -12.63 -9.73
N ILE A 66 2.72 -13.90 -10.12
CA ILE A 66 2.67 -15.05 -9.23
C ILE A 66 4.04 -15.71 -9.20
N GLY A 67 4.68 -15.71 -8.03
CA GLY A 67 6.11 -16.01 -7.90
C GLY A 67 6.96 -14.82 -8.33
N ALA A 68 6.60 -13.62 -7.87
CA ALA A 68 7.14 -12.35 -8.38
C ALA A 68 8.65 -12.18 -8.21
N GLY A 69 9.27 -12.91 -7.27
CA GLY A 69 10.69 -12.81 -7.00
C GLY A 69 11.10 -11.38 -6.66
N ASP A 70 12.14 -10.88 -7.32
CA ASP A 70 12.60 -9.50 -7.13
C ASP A 70 11.72 -8.41 -7.77
N GLY A 71 10.58 -8.78 -8.37
CA GLY A 71 9.62 -7.84 -8.96
C GLY A 71 10.05 -7.24 -10.29
N ARG A 72 11.16 -7.69 -10.89
CA ARG A 72 11.66 -7.14 -12.17
C ARG A 72 10.63 -7.18 -13.30
N VAL A 73 9.79 -8.22 -13.33
CA VAL A 73 8.77 -8.39 -14.37
C VAL A 73 7.67 -7.35 -14.19
N LEU A 74 7.17 -7.15 -12.96
CA LEU A 74 6.21 -6.09 -12.65
C LEU A 74 6.74 -4.70 -13.05
N SER A 75 7.98 -4.39 -12.68
CA SER A 75 8.62 -3.12 -13.05
C SER A 75 8.77 -2.96 -14.55
N ALA A 76 9.25 -4.00 -15.25
CA ALA A 76 9.54 -3.93 -16.67
C ALA A 76 8.28 -3.93 -17.53
N LEU A 77 7.25 -4.71 -17.19
CA LEU A 77 5.98 -4.70 -17.90
C LEU A 77 5.21 -3.39 -17.66
N ASN A 78 5.42 -2.70 -16.54
CA ASN A 78 4.78 -1.41 -16.26
C ASN A 78 5.59 -0.19 -16.72
N MET A 79 6.74 -0.35 -17.39
CA MET A 79 7.40 0.80 -18.03
C MET A 79 6.47 1.43 -19.08
N PRO A 80 6.51 2.76 -19.28
CA PRO A 80 5.66 3.43 -20.26
C PRO A 80 5.76 2.81 -21.65
N LEU A 81 4.60 2.62 -22.29
CA LEU A 81 4.51 2.18 -23.68
C LEU A 81 4.19 3.40 -24.56
N GLU A 82 4.66 3.38 -25.79
CA GLU A 82 4.28 4.37 -26.79
C GLU A 82 2.86 4.04 -27.27
N ASP A 83 1.85 4.74 -26.74
CA ASP A 83 0.49 4.71 -27.31
C ASP A 83 0.48 5.48 -28.65
N ARG A 84 -0.48 5.21 -29.54
CA ARG A 84 -0.68 5.88 -30.84
C ARG A 84 -0.83 7.41 -30.73
N ARG A 85 -1.02 7.95 -29.53
CA ARG A 85 -1.09 9.38 -29.20
C ARG A 85 0.24 9.99 -28.74
N CYS A 86 1.34 9.22 -28.73
CA CYS A 86 2.66 9.62 -28.25
C CYS A 86 2.70 10.03 -26.77
N GLU A 87 1.71 9.65 -25.97
CA GLU A 87 1.71 9.87 -24.52
C GLU A 87 2.41 8.69 -23.83
N MET A 88 3.46 8.98 -23.06
CA MET A 88 4.18 7.98 -22.27
C MET A 88 3.49 7.78 -20.93
N SER A 89 2.63 6.76 -20.83
CA SER A 89 2.00 6.36 -19.56
C SER A 89 2.28 4.89 -19.24
N PRO A 90 2.46 4.52 -17.96
CA PRO A 90 2.47 3.13 -17.53
C PRO A 90 1.19 2.40 -17.96
N PRO A 91 1.28 1.16 -18.48
CA PRO A 91 0.10 0.42 -18.92
C PRO A 91 -0.82 0.01 -17.78
N PHE A 92 -0.29 -0.21 -16.57
CA PHE A 92 -1.03 -0.70 -15.41
C PHE A 92 -1.09 0.36 -14.30
N SER A 93 -2.30 0.62 -13.82
CA SER A 93 -2.56 1.46 -12.64
C SER A 93 -2.30 0.74 -11.32
N ASN A 94 -2.45 -0.60 -11.29
CA ASN A 94 -2.24 -1.41 -10.09
C ASN A 94 -1.28 -2.57 -10.36
N LEU A 95 -0.30 -2.76 -9.47
CA LEU A 95 0.66 -3.86 -9.55
C LEU A 95 0.53 -4.74 -8.30
N TYR A 96 0.42 -6.04 -8.53
CA TYR A 96 0.22 -7.03 -7.48
C TYR A 96 1.25 -8.13 -7.54
N ALA A 97 1.65 -8.65 -6.38
CA ALA A 97 2.55 -9.78 -6.26
C ALA A 97 1.94 -10.86 -5.36
N ILE A 98 2.14 -12.12 -5.75
CA ILE A 98 2.15 -13.25 -4.83
C ILE A 98 3.59 -13.74 -4.75
N GLU A 99 4.21 -13.63 -3.58
CA GLU A 99 5.62 -13.99 -3.39
C GLU A 99 5.87 -14.56 -1.99
N LYS A 100 6.43 -15.78 -1.96
CA LYS A 100 6.61 -16.54 -0.72
C LYS A 100 7.79 -16.05 0.11
N SER A 101 8.85 -15.56 -0.52
CA SER A 101 10.03 -15.04 0.18
C SER A 101 9.78 -13.65 0.74
N LEU A 102 9.83 -13.51 2.07
CA LEU A 102 9.78 -12.20 2.73
C LEU A 102 11.00 -11.33 2.37
N VAL A 103 12.15 -11.96 2.09
CA VAL A 103 13.33 -11.26 1.54
C VAL A 103 12.96 -10.58 0.21
N HIS A 104 12.30 -11.29 -0.69
CA HIS A 104 11.83 -10.72 -1.96
C HIS A 104 10.73 -9.68 -1.77
N CYS A 105 9.72 -9.96 -0.94
CA CYS A 105 8.64 -9.01 -0.64
C CYS A 105 9.19 -7.66 -0.14
N SER A 106 10.24 -7.68 0.68
CA SER A 106 10.91 -6.46 1.17
C SER A 106 11.60 -5.65 0.06
N GLN A 107 12.01 -6.31 -1.04
CA GLN A 107 12.72 -5.72 -2.17
C GLN A 107 11.79 -5.19 -3.26
N LEU A 108 10.53 -5.62 -3.30
CA LEU A 108 9.53 -5.15 -4.28
C LEU A 108 9.37 -3.62 -4.23
N ASP A 109 9.14 -2.99 -5.39
CA ASP A 109 8.86 -1.56 -5.48
C ASP A 109 7.66 -1.18 -4.59
N LYS A 110 7.69 0.00 -3.96
CA LYS A 110 6.63 0.49 -3.05
C LYS A 110 5.24 0.60 -3.71
N LYS A 111 5.17 0.62 -5.05
CA LYS A 111 3.94 0.61 -5.85
C LYS A 111 3.36 -0.79 -6.05
N VAL A 112 4.16 -1.83 -5.85
CA VAL A 112 3.72 -3.23 -5.91
C VAL A 112 3.12 -3.60 -4.57
N LEU A 113 1.88 -4.06 -4.58
CA LEU A 113 1.23 -4.57 -3.38
C LEU A 113 1.33 -6.09 -3.32
N VAL A 114 1.75 -6.61 -2.18
CA VAL A 114 1.73 -8.05 -1.91
C VAL A 114 0.30 -8.46 -1.55
N ILE A 115 -0.33 -9.26 -2.42
CA ILE A 115 -1.70 -9.77 -2.26
C ILE A 115 -1.75 -11.26 -1.89
N GLY A 116 -0.60 -11.82 -1.54
CA GLY A 116 -0.43 -13.19 -1.08
C GLY A 116 1.04 -13.54 -0.93
N THR A 117 1.33 -14.52 -0.10
CA THR A 117 2.69 -15.03 0.13
C THR A 117 2.83 -16.42 -0.47
N ASP A 118 2.38 -17.47 0.23
CA ASP A 118 2.33 -18.82 -0.31
C ASP A 118 1.18 -18.98 -1.31
N PHE A 119 1.50 -19.17 -2.59
CA PHE A 119 0.54 -19.40 -3.67
C PHE A 119 -0.39 -20.60 -3.41
N ASN A 120 0.07 -21.63 -2.69
CA ASN A 120 -0.74 -22.80 -2.35
C ASN A 120 -1.78 -22.52 -1.27
N GLN A 121 -1.66 -21.40 -0.56
CA GLN A 121 -2.62 -20.96 0.45
C GLN A 121 -3.48 -19.78 -0.02
N GLN A 122 -3.34 -19.37 -1.29
CA GLN A 122 -4.18 -18.33 -1.88
C GLN A 122 -5.20 -18.97 -2.83
N THR A 123 -6.40 -18.40 -2.87
CA THR A 123 -7.35 -18.64 -3.97
C THR A 123 -7.24 -17.54 -5.02
N LEU A 124 -7.36 -17.84 -6.31
CA LEU A 124 -7.40 -16.80 -7.35
C LEU A 124 -8.81 -16.40 -7.77
N VAL A 125 -9.83 -17.21 -7.45
CA VAL A 125 -11.19 -17.06 -8.02
C VAL A 125 -11.87 -15.74 -7.63
N ASP A 126 -11.50 -15.17 -6.49
CA ASP A 126 -12.04 -13.92 -5.97
C ASP A 126 -11.07 -12.72 -6.04
N LYS A 127 -9.98 -12.86 -6.80
CA LYS A 127 -8.95 -11.83 -7.01
C LYS A 127 -9.02 -11.29 -8.45
N PRO A 128 -9.90 -10.30 -8.73
CA PRO A 128 -10.03 -9.75 -10.08
C PRO A 128 -8.79 -8.96 -10.47
N VAL A 129 -8.14 -9.36 -11.57
CA VAL A 129 -6.98 -8.69 -12.15
C VAL A 129 -7.06 -8.69 -13.68
N GLY A 130 -6.40 -7.76 -14.36
CA GLY A 130 -6.42 -7.71 -15.82
C GLY A 130 -5.52 -8.78 -16.44
N VAL A 131 -4.26 -8.77 -16.03
CA VAL A 131 -3.20 -9.65 -16.55
C VAL A 131 -2.56 -10.42 -15.40
N ILE A 132 -2.31 -11.71 -15.61
CA ILE A 132 -1.44 -12.51 -14.75
C ILE A 132 -0.15 -12.83 -15.51
N PHE A 133 0.99 -12.68 -14.85
CA PHE A 133 2.26 -13.28 -15.26
C PHE A 133 2.67 -14.34 -14.22
N CYS A 134 3.22 -15.46 -14.67
CA CYS A 134 3.75 -16.48 -13.77
C CYS A 134 4.94 -17.20 -14.44
N ASN A 135 6.07 -17.20 -13.74
CA ASN A 135 7.23 -18.04 -14.05
C ASN A 135 7.40 -19.03 -12.88
N PRO A 136 6.67 -20.16 -12.88
CA PRO A 136 6.57 -21.02 -11.73
C PRO A 136 7.88 -21.78 -11.43
N PRO A 137 8.05 -22.28 -10.19
CA PRO A 137 9.11 -23.23 -9.85
C PRO A 137 9.14 -24.41 -10.83
N TYR A 138 10.34 -24.77 -11.30
CA TYR A 138 10.50 -25.78 -12.35
C TYR A 138 9.95 -27.16 -11.93
N SER A 139 10.10 -27.52 -10.65
CA SER A 139 9.61 -28.77 -10.08
C SER A 139 8.08 -28.83 -9.94
N ALA A 140 7.42 -27.69 -9.81
CA ALA A 140 5.98 -27.58 -9.53
C ALA A 140 5.17 -26.90 -10.65
N PHE A 141 5.79 -26.68 -11.81
CA PHE A 141 5.21 -25.90 -12.92
C PHE A 141 3.82 -26.42 -13.36
N GLU A 142 3.61 -27.73 -13.33
CA GLU A 142 2.35 -28.36 -13.77
C GLU A 142 1.20 -28.01 -12.82
N GLN A 143 1.40 -28.25 -11.51
CA GLN A 143 0.43 -27.87 -10.48
C GLN A 143 0.15 -26.36 -10.51
N TRP A 144 1.20 -25.53 -10.67
CA TRP A 144 1.04 -24.08 -10.71
C TRP A 144 0.26 -23.62 -11.94
N ALA A 145 0.63 -24.09 -13.13
CA ALA A 145 -0.04 -23.73 -14.38
C ALA A 145 -1.52 -24.16 -14.37
N THR A 146 -1.81 -25.40 -13.95
CA THR A 146 -3.18 -25.92 -13.84
C THR A 146 -4.01 -25.03 -12.93
N ARG A 147 -3.50 -24.67 -11.74
CA ARG A 147 -4.21 -23.80 -10.78
C ARG A 147 -4.38 -22.37 -11.30
N VAL A 148 -3.35 -21.77 -11.90
CA VAL A 148 -3.48 -20.42 -12.47
C VAL A 148 -4.56 -20.42 -13.55
N ILE A 149 -4.54 -21.39 -14.47
CA ILE A 149 -5.54 -21.46 -15.54
C ILE A 149 -6.94 -21.73 -14.96
N SER A 150 -7.10 -22.67 -14.04
CA SER A 150 -8.41 -23.03 -13.50
C SER A 150 -9.03 -21.94 -12.62
N GLU A 151 -8.23 -21.27 -11.79
CA GLU A 151 -8.72 -20.35 -10.78
C GLU A 151 -8.66 -18.87 -11.19
N ALA A 152 -7.86 -18.49 -12.20
CA ALA A 152 -7.63 -17.07 -12.52
C ALA A 152 -8.93 -16.32 -12.85
N ASN A 153 -9.15 -15.24 -12.10
CA ASN A 153 -10.10 -14.18 -12.40
C ASN A 153 -9.40 -13.05 -13.16
N ALA A 154 -8.94 -13.39 -14.38
CA ALA A 154 -8.19 -12.53 -15.25
C ALA A 154 -8.57 -12.72 -16.72
N GLU A 155 -8.28 -11.71 -17.55
CA GLU A 155 -8.56 -11.77 -18.99
C GLU A 155 -7.49 -12.59 -19.74
N VAL A 156 -6.23 -12.47 -19.30
CA VAL A 156 -5.09 -13.14 -19.93
C VAL A 156 -4.06 -13.56 -18.89
N CYS A 157 -3.48 -14.75 -19.09
CA CYS A 157 -2.34 -15.24 -18.32
C CYS A 157 -1.13 -15.45 -19.24
N TYR A 158 0.04 -14.97 -18.82
CA TYR A 158 1.33 -15.27 -19.43
C TYR A 158 2.09 -16.24 -18.54
N LEU A 159 2.40 -17.43 -19.07
CA LEU A 159 3.06 -18.51 -18.34
C LEU A 159 4.40 -18.85 -18.99
N VAL A 160 5.46 -19.00 -18.20
CA VAL A 160 6.77 -19.48 -18.67
C VAL A 160 6.91 -20.94 -18.25
N LEU A 161 6.62 -21.89 -19.15
CA LEU A 161 6.53 -23.31 -18.80
C LEU A 161 7.59 -24.16 -19.52
N PRO A 162 8.17 -25.18 -18.86
CA PRO A 162 8.99 -26.20 -19.52
C PRO A 162 8.25 -26.82 -20.72
N LYS A 163 8.91 -27.04 -21.86
CA LYS A 163 8.29 -27.58 -23.10
C LYS A 163 7.40 -28.82 -22.93
N ARG A 164 7.66 -29.64 -21.90
CA ARG A 164 6.85 -30.81 -21.55
C ARG A 164 5.43 -30.46 -21.07
N TRP A 165 5.10 -29.18 -20.84
CA TRP A 165 3.76 -28.72 -20.50
C TRP A 165 2.72 -29.18 -21.53
N SER A 166 3.11 -29.30 -22.80
CA SER A 166 2.23 -29.78 -23.90
C SER A 166 1.76 -31.21 -23.72
N ASN A 167 2.40 -31.98 -22.83
CA ASN A 167 2.05 -33.37 -22.54
C ASN A 167 1.26 -33.51 -21.22
N SER A 168 0.97 -32.40 -20.53
CA SER A 168 0.23 -32.40 -19.28
C SER A 168 -1.27 -32.46 -19.56
N GLN A 169 -1.90 -33.56 -19.15
CA GLN A 169 -3.35 -33.69 -19.24
C GLN A 169 -4.06 -32.70 -18.32
N ASP A 170 -3.48 -32.39 -17.16
CA ASP A 170 -4.07 -31.47 -16.18
C ASP A 170 -4.15 -30.04 -16.73
N ILE A 171 -3.08 -29.58 -17.40
CA ILE A 171 -3.07 -28.26 -18.05
C ILE A 171 -4.07 -28.22 -19.21
N GLU A 172 -4.12 -29.26 -20.04
CA GLU A 172 -5.08 -29.36 -21.14
C GLU A 172 -6.53 -29.30 -20.62
N ASN A 173 -6.83 -30.09 -19.58
CA ASN A 173 -8.15 -30.11 -18.94
C ASN A 173 -8.52 -28.73 -18.37
N ALA A 174 -7.57 -28.02 -17.75
CA ALA A 174 -7.82 -26.67 -17.22
C ALA A 174 -8.13 -25.66 -18.34
N ILE A 175 -7.40 -25.72 -19.46
CA ILE A 175 -7.66 -24.88 -20.65
C ILE A 175 -9.06 -25.17 -21.19
N THR A 176 -9.41 -26.44 -21.38
CA THR A 176 -10.73 -26.84 -21.89
C THR A 176 -11.86 -26.43 -20.95
N MET A 177 -11.73 -26.69 -19.65
CA MET A 177 -12.72 -26.33 -18.63
C MET A 177 -13.02 -24.82 -18.61
N ARG A 178 -12.01 -23.99 -18.91
CA ARG A 178 -12.16 -22.53 -18.96
C ARG A 178 -12.54 -21.99 -20.34
N GLU A 179 -12.75 -22.86 -21.32
CA GLU A 179 -12.94 -22.50 -22.74
C GLU A 179 -11.83 -21.58 -23.27
N ALA A 180 -10.63 -21.73 -22.70
CA ALA A 180 -9.50 -20.85 -22.92
C ALA A 180 -8.75 -21.19 -24.22
N GLU A 181 -8.00 -20.23 -24.74
CA GLU A 181 -7.12 -20.44 -25.90
C GLU A 181 -5.67 -20.24 -25.47
N ALA A 182 -4.83 -21.26 -25.63
CA ALA A 182 -3.41 -21.20 -25.34
C ALA A 182 -2.58 -21.09 -26.62
N GLU A 183 -1.63 -20.16 -26.65
CA GLU A 183 -0.72 -19.93 -27.78
C GLU A 183 0.72 -19.77 -27.28
N VAL A 184 1.66 -20.45 -27.93
CA VAL A 184 3.10 -20.23 -27.70
C VAL A 184 3.53 -18.97 -28.44
N ILE A 185 3.88 -17.93 -27.69
CA ILE A 185 4.30 -16.62 -28.22
C ILE A 185 5.82 -16.45 -28.29
N GLY A 186 6.57 -17.38 -27.67
CA GLY A 186 8.02 -17.43 -27.73
C GLY A 186 8.56 -18.72 -27.11
N THR A 187 9.83 -19.02 -27.39
CA THR A 187 10.57 -20.14 -26.79
C THR A 187 11.91 -19.61 -26.29
N PHE A 188 12.36 -20.12 -25.15
CA PHE A 188 13.59 -19.68 -24.49
C PHE A 188 14.37 -20.87 -23.93
N ASP A 189 15.69 -20.71 -23.76
CA ASP A 189 16.58 -21.74 -23.20
C ASP A 189 17.45 -21.12 -22.10
N PHE A 190 17.28 -21.60 -20.86
CA PHE A 190 18.01 -21.10 -19.69
C PHE A 190 19.51 -21.43 -19.75
N GLN A 191 20.01 -22.21 -20.71
CA GLN A 191 21.43 -22.57 -20.75
C GLN A 191 22.38 -21.38 -20.99
N ASN A 192 21.99 -20.40 -21.82
CA ASN A 192 22.91 -19.35 -22.29
C ASN A 192 22.48 -17.93 -21.94
N ASP A 193 21.27 -17.73 -21.40
CA ASP A 193 20.64 -16.40 -21.33
C ASP A 193 19.91 -16.17 -20.00
N CYS A 194 20.39 -16.77 -18.92
CA CYS A 194 19.81 -16.60 -17.58
C CYS A 194 20.82 -16.12 -16.54
N ASP A 195 20.31 -15.39 -15.54
CA ASP A 195 21.12 -14.83 -14.45
C ASP A 195 21.52 -15.86 -13.38
N ARG A 196 20.93 -17.06 -13.41
CA ARG A 196 21.12 -18.13 -12.41
C ARG A 196 21.50 -19.43 -13.11
N GLU A 197 22.75 -19.86 -12.93
CA GLU A 197 23.26 -21.12 -13.50
C GLU A 197 22.34 -22.32 -13.20
N THR A 198 21.96 -23.06 -14.24
CA THR A 198 21.20 -24.31 -14.16
C THR A 198 22.11 -25.50 -14.45
N ARG A 199 21.87 -26.65 -13.79
CA ARG A 199 22.65 -27.88 -14.03
C ARG A 199 22.28 -28.59 -15.34
N HIS A 200 21.16 -28.23 -15.95
CA HIS A 200 20.60 -28.86 -17.15
C HIS A 200 20.04 -27.79 -18.09
N SER A 201 20.11 -28.02 -19.41
CA SER A 201 19.38 -27.18 -20.38
C SER A 201 17.89 -27.29 -20.10
N VAL A 202 17.29 -26.16 -19.76
CA VAL A 202 15.86 -26.03 -19.50
C VAL A 202 15.28 -25.18 -20.62
N ARG A 203 14.65 -25.86 -21.59
CA ARG A 203 13.86 -25.20 -22.62
C ARG A 203 12.46 -24.94 -22.12
N VAL A 204 12.02 -23.69 -22.25
CA VAL A 204 10.69 -23.24 -21.87
C VAL A 204 9.99 -22.61 -23.07
N ASP A 205 8.67 -22.68 -23.04
CA ASP A 205 7.80 -21.91 -23.90
C ASP A 205 7.16 -20.78 -23.08
N ILE A 206 7.03 -19.63 -23.71
CA ILE A 206 6.30 -18.48 -23.19
C ILE A 206 4.91 -18.57 -23.80
N ILE A 207 3.90 -18.79 -22.96
CA ILE A 207 2.55 -19.14 -23.36
C ILE A 207 1.62 -18.02 -22.96
N ARG A 208 0.77 -17.59 -23.89
CA ARG A 208 -0.40 -16.76 -23.61
C ARG A 208 -1.62 -17.66 -23.50
N VAL A 209 -2.36 -17.54 -22.40
CA VAL A 209 -3.67 -18.16 -22.21
C VAL A 209 -4.73 -17.07 -22.15
N ASN A 210 -5.57 -17.00 -23.19
CA ASN A 210 -6.70 -16.08 -23.25
C ASN A 210 -7.91 -16.68 -22.53
N LEU A 211 -8.26 -16.09 -21.39
CA LEU A 211 -9.40 -16.47 -20.56
C LEU A 211 -10.64 -15.61 -20.84
N GLY A 212 -10.44 -14.38 -21.34
CA GLY A 212 -11.49 -13.42 -21.66
C GLY A 212 -11.97 -13.46 -23.12
N TYR A 213 -13.09 -12.79 -23.38
CA TYR A 213 -13.52 -12.48 -24.74
C TYR A 213 -12.73 -11.30 -25.30
N LYS A 214 -12.37 -11.34 -26.60
CA LYS A 214 -11.57 -10.29 -27.27
C LYS A 214 -12.11 -8.86 -27.14
N ASN A 215 -13.43 -8.70 -26.94
CA ASN A 215 -14.10 -7.39 -26.85
C ASN A 215 -14.85 -7.16 -25.53
N HIS A 216 -14.74 -8.07 -24.55
CA HIS A 216 -15.46 -7.95 -23.27
C HIS A 216 -14.56 -8.32 -22.09
N ARG A 217 -14.68 -7.55 -21.00
CA ARG A 217 -13.92 -7.75 -19.74
C ARG A 217 -14.43 -8.88 -18.86
N GLN A 218 -14.94 -9.92 -19.49
CA GLN A 218 -15.50 -11.05 -18.79
C GLN A 218 -14.72 -12.28 -19.25
N CYS A 219 -14.33 -13.10 -18.27
CA CYS A 219 -13.87 -14.45 -18.54
C CYS A 219 -14.96 -15.18 -19.34
N LYS A 220 -14.55 -16.03 -20.27
CA LYS A 220 -15.46 -16.94 -20.98
C LYS A 220 -16.23 -17.81 -19.98
N VAL A 221 -15.53 -18.27 -18.94
CA VAL A 221 -16.08 -18.98 -17.77
C VAL A 221 -15.73 -18.20 -16.50
N ASP A 222 -16.75 -17.84 -15.70
CA ASP A 222 -16.55 -17.23 -14.37
C ASP A 222 -15.86 -18.26 -13.44
N PRO A 223 -14.63 -17.97 -12.96
CA PRO A 223 -13.89 -18.90 -12.12
C PRO A 223 -14.55 -19.15 -10.76
N PHE A 224 -15.28 -18.16 -10.21
CA PHE A 224 -16.00 -18.35 -8.96
C PHE A 224 -17.20 -19.27 -9.16
N LYS A 225 -17.90 -19.15 -10.29
CA LYS A 225 -18.99 -20.07 -10.64
C LYS A 225 -18.47 -21.48 -10.87
N ALA A 226 -17.37 -21.65 -11.62
CA ALA A 226 -16.74 -22.95 -11.83
C ALA A 226 -16.30 -23.60 -10.51
N PHE A 227 -15.69 -22.82 -9.61
CA PHE A 227 -15.37 -23.26 -8.25
C PHE A 227 -16.64 -23.68 -7.49
N PHE A 228 -17.68 -22.85 -7.52
CA PHE A 228 -18.93 -23.13 -6.82
C PHE A 228 -19.58 -24.44 -7.30
N ASP A 229 -19.70 -24.60 -8.62
CA ASP A 229 -20.29 -25.78 -9.25
C ASP A 229 -19.49 -27.06 -8.96
N ALA A 230 -18.17 -26.95 -8.79
CA ALA A 230 -17.31 -28.09 -8.45
C ALA A 230 -17.34 -28.47 -6.95
N ASN A 231 -17.72 -27.55 -6.06
CA ASN A 231 -17.66 -27.76 -4.61
C ASN A 231 -19.04 -27.93 -3.94
N PHE A 232 -20.11 -27.46 -4.59
CA PHE A 232 -21.47 -27.51 -4.06
C PHE A 232 -22.41 -28.17 -5.07
N ASP A 233 -22.86 -29.39 -4.73
CA ASP A 233 -23.85 -30.11 -5.53
C ASP A 233 -25.25 -29.58 -5.19
N LEU A 234 -25.72 -28.58 -5.93
CA LEU A 234 -27.02 -27.93 -5.70
C LEU A 234 -27.87 -28.04 -6.96
N GLU A 235 -28.89 -28.90 -6.90
CA GLU A 235 -29.89 -29.07 -7.96
C GLU A 235 -30.98 -27.98 -7.89
N LEU A 236 -30.64 -26.74 -8.24
CA LEU A 236 -31.56 -25.60 -8.22
C LEU A 236 -31.72 -24.96 -9.60
N ALA A 237 -32.87 -24.33 -9.83
CA ALA A 237 -33.09 -23.55 -11.03
C ALA A 237 -32.15 -22.31 -11.07
N GLU A 238 -31.69 -21.97 -12.28
CA GLU A 238 -31.07 -20.68 -12.57
C GLU A 238 -32.18 -19.63 -12.63
N SER A 239 -32.44 -18.93 -11.52
CA SER A 239 -33.41 -17.84 -11.47
C SER A 239 -32.88 -16.62 -10.70
N ASP A 240 -33.34 -15.44 -11.12
CA ASP A 240 -32.90 -14.14 -10.60
C ASP A 240 -33.66 -13.75 -9.33
N TYR A 241 -33.18 -14.19 -8.17
CA TYR A 241 -33.60 -13.64 -6.88
C TYR A 241 -32.42 -12.93 -6.22
N SER A 242 -32.59 -11.65 -5.91
CA SER A 242 -31.56 -10.86 -5.21
C SER A 242 -31.54 -11.19 -3.72
N ALA A 243 -30.45 -11.74 -3.21
CA ALA A 243 -30.29 -12.02 -1.79
C ALA A 243 -30.28 -10.74 -0.93
N LYS A 244 -31.00 -10.76 0.21
CA LYS A 244 -30.86 -9.73 1.26
C LYS A 244 -29.63 -10.05 2.11
N PHE A 245 -28.57 -9.27 1.95
CA PHE A 245 -27.34 -9.42 2.72
C PHE A 245 -27.50 -9.02 4.19
N ARG A 246 -27.00 -9.85 5.10
CA ARG A 246 -26.66 -9.47 6.48
C ARG A 246 -25.17 -9.67 6.68
N GLY A 247 -24.51 -8.64 7.20
CA GLY A 247 -23.07 -8.66 7.49
C GLY A 247 -22.66 -9.71 8.53
N PRO A 248 -21.36 -9.81 8.84
CA PRO A 248 -20.86 -10.70 9.88
C PRO A 248 -21.60 -10.49 11.21
N SER A 249 -21.85 -11.57 11.96
CA SER A 249 -22.61 -11.50 13.21
C SER A 249 -21.91 -10.66 14.29
N ASP A 250 -22.68 -10.00 15.15
CA ASP A 250 -22.16 -9.18 16.26
C ASP A 250 -21.26 -9.99 17.22
N SER A 251 -21.50 -11.29 17.34
CA SER A 251 -20.67 -12.21 18.13
C SER A 251 -19.23 -12.35 17.61
N THR A 252 -19.00 -12.25 16.30
CA THR A 252 -17.63 -12.34 15.73
C THR A 252 -16.85 -11.07 16.04
N LYS A 253 -17.52 -9.91 16.00
CA LYS A 253 -16.92 -8.63 16.38
C LYS A 253 -16.56 -8.59 17.87
N GLN A 254 -17.42 -9.13 18.73
CA GLN A 254 -17.13 -9.25 20.17
C GLN A 254 -15.87 -10.08 20.43
N LYS A 255 -15.75 -11.26 19.81
CA LYS A 255 -14.56 -12.12 19.94
C LYS A 255 -13.28 -11.47 19.45
N LEU A 256 -13.33 -10.66 18.38
CA LEU A 256 -12.19 -9.90 17.90
C LEU A 256 -11.77 -8.81 18.90
N ASN A 257 -12.73 -8.11 19.51
CA ASN A 257 -12.47 -7.08 20.51
C ASN A 257 -11.88 -7.65 21.82
N GLU A 258 -12.11 -8.93 22.10
CA GLU A 258 -11.57 -9.64 23.28
C GLU A 258 -10.10 -10.07 23.10
N LEU A 259 -9.54 -10.01 21.88
CA LEU A 259 -8.14 -10.33 21.63
C LEU A 259 -7.23 -9.24 22.21
N VAL A 260 -6.24 -9.66 23.00
CA VAL A 260 -5.23 -8.77 23.60
C VAL A 260 -4.05 -8.61 22.63
N PRO A 261 -3.54 -7.38 22.43
CA PRO A 261 -2.34 -7.12 21.64
C PRO A 261 -1.12 -7.96 22.07
N GLY A 262 -0.36 -8.52 21.12
CA GLY A 262 0.84 -9.30 21.38
C GLY A 262 1.31 -10.18 20.22
N ALA A 263 2.47 -10.83 20.40
CA ALA A 263 3.14 -11.68 19.39
C ALA A 263 2.28 -12.82 18.80
N ASP A 264 1.18 -13.20 19.47
CA ASP A 264 0.26 -14.26 19.06
C ASP A 264 -1.08 -13.73 18.51
N MET A 265 -1.27 -12.40 18.46
CA MET A 265 -2.53 -11.77 18.04
C MET A 265 -2.86 -12.10 16.58
N VAL A 266 -1.89 -11.96 15.67
CA VAL A 266 -2.07 -12.27 14.24
C VAL A 266 -2.41 -13.76 14.03
N LYS A 267 -1.77 -14.67 14.77
CA LYS A 267 -2.05 -16.11 14.71
C LYS A 267 -3.40 -16.47 15.30
N ALA A 268 -3.81 -15.81 16.39
CA ALA A 268 -5.13 -15.96 16.98
C ALA A 268 -6.23 -15.45 16.02
N MET A 269 -6.00 -14.31 15.37
CA MET A 269 -6.88 -13.81 14.31
C MET A 269 -6.96 -14.78 13.14
N GLN A 270 -5.85 -15.34 12.68
CA GLN A 270 -5.85 -16.35 11.61
C GLN A 270 -6.68 -17.58 12.03
N SER A 271 -6.45 -18.12 13.22
CA SER A 271 -7.19 -19.29 13.72
C SER A 271 -8.70 -19.03 13.78
N LEU A 272 -9.10 -17.82 14.18
CA LEU A 272 -10.50 -17.41 14.18
C LEU A 272 -11.05 -17.24 12.76
N TYR A 273 -10.27 -16.65 11.85
CA TYR A 273 -10.64 -16.51 10.44
C TYR A 273 -10.84 -17.89 9.79
N ASP A 274 -9.89 -18.79 9.94
CA ASP A 274 -9.93 -20.15 9.39
C ASP A 274 -11.17 -20.91 9.91
N HIS A 275 -11.45 -20.82 11.22
CA HIS A 275 -12.64 -21.44 11.80
C HIS A 275 -13.95 -20.86 11.23
N GLN A 276 -14.03 -19.54 11.06
CA GLN A 276 -15.23 -18.88 10.52
C GLN A 276 -15.40 -19.15 9.02
N MET A 277 -14.31 -19.24 8.27
CA MET A 277 -14.31 -19.60 6.86
C MET A 277 -14.73 -21.06 6.67
N ALA A 278 -14.16 -21.98 7.45
CA ALA A 278 -14.55 -23.39 7.44
C ALA A 278 -16.04 -23.55 7.77
N LYS A 279 -16.52 -22.91 8.85
CA LYS A 279 -17.94 -22.91 9.20
C LYS A 279 -18.83 -22.36 8.09
N LEU A 280 -18.39 -21.30 7.39
CA LEU A 280 -19.12 -20.74 6.26
C LEU A 280 -19.21 -21.78 5.12
N MET A 281 -18.09 -22.40 4.75
CA MET A 281 -18.07 -23.44 3.71
C MET A 281 -18.93 -24.64 4.10
N ASP A 282 -18.78 -25.18 5.32
CA ASP A 282 -19.57 -26.29 5.84
C ASP A 282 -21.08 -26.00 5.81
N THR A 283 -21.47 -24.76 6.11
CA THR A 283 -22.88 -24.33 6.05
C THR A 283 -23.42 -24.40 4.63
N TYR A 284 -22.62 -24.02 3.62
CA TYR A 284 -23.02 -24.08 2.22
C TYR A 284 -22.95 -25.50 1.66
N SER A 285 -22.02 -26.33 2.13
CA SER A 285 -22.01 -27.77 1.82
C SER A 285 -23.23 -28.47 2.40
N ALA A 286 -23.66 -28.13 3.61
CA ALA A 286 -24.88 -28.67 4.20
C ALA A 286 -26.16 -28.25 3.45
N LEU A 287 -26.15 -27.13 2.72
CA LEU A 287 -27.28 -26.76 1.85
C LEU A 287 -27.47 -27.77 0.71
N SER A 288 -26.40 -28.42 0.25
CA SER A 288 -26.46 -29.49 -0.76
C SER A 288 -27.14 -30.75 -0.25
N GLU A 289 -27.29 -30.93 1.06
CA GLU A 289 -27.97 -32.08 1.66
C GLU A 289 -29.49 -31.86 1.81
N ILE A 290 -29.98 -30.64 1.60
CA ILE A 290 -31.42 -30.31 1.71
C ILE A 290 -32.13 -30.70 0.41
N ASP A 291 -33.34 -31.24 0.56
CA ASP A 291 -34.22 -31.59 -0.57
C ASP A 291 -34.39 -30.40 -1.55
N PRO A 292 -34.01 -30.57 -2.83
CA PRO A 292 -34.18 -29.55 -3.87
C PRO A 292 -35.62 -29.04 -4.05
N ASP A 293 -36.63 -29.87 -3.83
CA ASP A 293 -38.04 -29.44 -3.90
C ASP A 293 -38.35 -28.43 -2.78
N LEU A 294 -37.87 -28.69 -1.56
CA LEU A 294 -38.04 -27.79 -0.41
C LEU A 294 -37.33 -26.46 -0.61
N LEU A 295 -36.09 -26.48 -1.13
CA LEU A 295 -35.37 -25.25 -1.44
C LEU A 295 -36.10 -24.39 -2.50
N ARG A 296 -36.73 -25.04 -3.49
CA ARG A 296 -37.57 -24.37 -4.48
C ARG A 296 -38.83 -23.76 -3.86
N GLU A 297 -39.49 -24.45 -2.93
CA GLU A 297 -40.63 -23.91 -2.16
C GLU A 297 -40.24 -22.67 -1.34
N LEU A 298 -39.01 -22.60 -0.85
CA LEU A 298 -38.46 -21.46 -0.12
C LEU A 298 -37.94 -20.33 -1.03
N GLU A 299 -38.19 -20.41 -2.34
CA GLU A 299 -37.72 -19.46 -3.36
C GLU A 299 -36.18 -19.28 -3.37
N VAL A 300 -35.43 -20.35 -3.06
CA VAL A 300 -33.96 -20.34 -3.10
C VAL A 300 -33.47 -20.69 -4.51
N SER A 301 -32.65 -19.81 -5.11
CA SER A 301 -32.04 -20.04 -6.42
C SER A 301 -30.53 -20.23 -6.33
N LYS A 302 -29.95 -20.95 -7.30
CA LYS A 302 -28.50 -21.20 -7.37
C LYS A 302 -27.70 -19.89 -7.45
N ALA A 303 -28.16 -18.96 -8.29
CA ALA A 303 -27.54 -17.64 -8.46
C ALA A 303 -27.53 -16.84 -7.14
N SER A 304 -28.64 -16.86 -6.40
CA SER A 304 -28.76 -16.19 -5.10
C SER A 304 -27.80 -16.78 -4.07
N VAL A 305 -27.66 -18.11 -4.01
CA VAL A 305 -26.74 -18.81 -3.10
C VAL A 305 -25.28 -18.49 -3.45
N LEU A 306 -24.91 -18.57 -4.73
CA LEU A 306 -23.57 -18.24 -5.23
C LEU A 306 -23.16 -16.81 -4.87
N GLU A 307 -23.98 -15.82 -5.21
CA GLU A 307 -23.70 -14.41 -4.92
C GLU A 307 -23.67 -14.14 -3.41
N SER A 308 -24.53 -14.82 -2.64
CA SER A 308 -24.50 -14.74 -1.18
C SER A 308 -23.19 -15.28 -0.60
N LEU A 309 -22.68 -16.41 -1.10
CA LEU A 309 -21.40 -16.99 -0.65
C LEU A 309 -20.25 -16.03 -0.96
N LYS A 310 -20.19 -15.55 -2.21
CA LYS A 310 -19.19 -14.59 -2.68
C LYS A 310 -19.14 -13.34 -1.80
N LEU A 311 -20.30 -12.76 -1.49
CA LEU A 311 -20.41 -11.57 -0.66
C LEU A 311 -20.03 -11.86 0.81
N LYS A 312 -20.37 -13.03 1.35
CA LYS A 312 -19.98 -13.44 2.71
C LYS A 312 -18.47 -13.66 2.83
N ILE A 313 -17.83 -14.32 1.87
CA ILE A 313 -16.36 -14.48 1.81
C ILE A 313 -15.68 -13.11 1.82
N LYS A 314 -16.09 -12.22 0.90
CA LYS A 314 -15.56 -10.85 0.82
C LYS A 314 -15.74 -10.07 2.14
N SER A 315 -16.91 -10.20 2.76
CA SER A 315 -17.22 -9.50 4.01
C SER A 315 -16.43 -10.05 5.20
N LEU A 316 -16.18 -11.36 5.23
CA LEU A 316 -15.37 -12.00 6.26
C LEU A 316 -13.91 -11.54 6.14
N LYS A 317 -13.32 -11.59 4.94
CA LYS A 317 -11.97 -11.04 4.68
C LYS A 317 -11.88 -9.57 5.10
N SER A 318 -12.88 -8.77 4.74
CA SER A 318 -12.93 -7.34 5.09
C SER A 318 -12.89 -7.09 6.58
N LEU A 319 -13.62 -7.90 7.36
CA LEU A 319 -13.69 -7.76 8.80
C LEU A 319 -12.31 -7.92 9.45
N PHE A 320 -11.59 -8.99 9.11
CA PHE A 320 -10.29 -9.29 9.71
C PHE A 320 -9.21 -8.30 9.27
N TRP A 321 -9.18 -7.92 8.00
CA TRP A 321 -8.23 -6.89 7.53
C TRP A 321 -8.47 -5.53 8.17
N LYS A 322 -9.73 -5.10 8.30
CA LYS A 322 -10.05 -3.83 8.97
C LYS A 322 -9.68 -3.85 10.45
N GLU A 323 -9.88 -4.98 11.13
CA GLU A 323 -9.46 -5.13 12.52
C GLU A 323 -7.94 -5.03 12.65
N LEU A 324 -7.18 -5.68 11.76
CA LEU A 324 -5.72 -5.57 11.76
C LEU A 324 -5.25 -4.13 11.48
N PHE A 325 -5.81 -3.47 10.47
CA PHE A 325 -5.43 -2.09 10.12
C PHE A 325 -5.79 -1.08 11.21
N ALA A 326 -6.84 -1.33 12.00
CA ALA A 326 -7.16 -0.52 13.17
C ALA A 326 -6.05 -0.55 14.24
N LYS A 327 -5.20 -1.58 14.25
CA LYS A 327 -4.03 -1.67 15.14
C LYS A 327 -2.79 -0.96 14.59
N PHE A 328 -2.82 -0.43 13.36
CA PHE A 328 -1.69 0.29 12.76
C PHE A 328 -1.55 1.73 13.31
N ASP A 329 -2.06 2.06 14.49
CA ASP A 329 -1.97 3.41 15.08
C ASP A 329 -0.50 3.86 15.23
N ALA A 330 0.39 2.96 15.66
CA ALA A 330 1.82 3.24 15.79
C ALA A 330 2.48 3.70 14.46
N LEU A 331 1.92 3.27 13.31
CA LEU A 331 2.35 3.68 11.98
C LEU A 331 1.58 4.91 11.50
N THR A 332 0.25 4.83 11.51
CA THR A 332 -0.64 5.84 10.95
C THR A 332 -0.58 7.17 11.70
N SER A 333 -0.28 7.16 13.00
CA SER A 333 -0.04 8.37 13.80
C SER A 333 1.19 9.17 13.36
N ARG A 334 2.10 8.57 12.59
CA ARG A 334 3.28 9.22 11.97
C ARG A 334 2.98 9.83 10.61
N LEU A 335 1.76 9.67 10.09
CA LEU A 335 1.35 10.20 8.79
C LEU A 335 0.36 11.36 8.96
N THR A 336 0.54 12.38 8.13
CA THR A 336 -0.44 13.47 7.97
C THR A 336 -1.79 12.92 7.52
N SER A 337 -2.86 13.67 7.78
CA SER A 337 -4.25 13.29 7.54
C SER A 337 -4.46 12.76 6.12
N SER A 338 -3.91 13.45 5.11
CA SER A 338 -4.01 13.03 3.71
C SER A 338 -3.27 11.72 3.42
N ASN A 339 -2.04 11.57 3.90
CA ASN A 339 -1.23 10.36 3.66
C ASN A 339 -1.74 9.16 4.44
N ARG A 340 -2.21 9.37 5.67
CA ARG A 340 -2.90 8.35 6.47
C ARG A 340 -4.13 7.82 5.75
N LYS A 341 -4.97 8.73 5.25
CA LYS A 341 -6.16 8.37 4.49
C LYS A 341 -5.77 7.61 3.22
N GLY A 342 -4.79 8.11 2.46
CA GLY A 342 -4.30 7.45 1.25
C GLY A 342 -3.77 6.03 1.51
N LEU A 343 -3.01 5.82 2.60
CA LEU A 343 -2.52 4.50 2.99
C LEU A 343 -3.67 3.55 3.36
N LEU A 344 -4.61 4.00 4.19
CA LEU A 344 -5.76 3.18 4.60
C LEU A 344 -6.66 2.84 3.41
N GLU A 345 -6.96 3.80 2.54
CA GLU A 345 -7.74 3.57 1.32
C GLU A 345 -7.02 2.58 0.39
N LEU A 346 -5.69 2.68 0.27
CA LEU A 346 -4.89 1.73 -0.49
C LEU A 346 -5.00 0.33 0.12
N LEU A 347 -4.79 0.17 1.43
CA LEU A 347 -4.94 -1.12 2.13
C LEU A 347 -6.36 -1.71 2.01
N GLU A 348 -7.40 -0.88 2.15
CA GLU A 348 -8.80 -1.31 2.10
C GLU A 348 -9.27 -1.72 0.70
N ARG A 349 -8.67 -1.19 -0.37
CA ARG A 349 -8.99 -1.59 -1.76
C ARG A 349 -8.68 -3.06 -2.04
N HIS A 350 -7.80 -3.67 -1.26
CA HIS A 350 -7.23 -4.99 -1.55
C HIS A 350 -7.66 -6.08 -0.55
N VAL A 351 -8.88 -5.95 -0.03
CA VAL A 351 -9.51 -6.88 0.91
C VAL A 351 -9.78 -8.29 0.33
N SER A 352 -9.53 -8.54 -0.96
CA SER A 352 -9.64 -9.88 -1.57
C SER A 352 -8.54 -10.86 -1.12
N VAL A 353 -7.50 -10.38 -0.45
CA VAL A 353 -6.40 -11.19 0.09
C VAL A 353 -6.91 -12.11 1.22
N ASP A 354 -6.48 -13.37 1.21
CA ASP A 354 -6.79 -14.31 2.28
C ASP A 354 -6.09 -13.91 3.57
N PHE A 355 -6.79 -13.96 4.70
CA PHE A 355 -6.23 -13.55 5.98
C PHE A 355 -5.38 -14.68 6.58
N THR A 356 -4.09 -14.66 6.31
CA THR A 356 -3.09 -15.55 6.93
C THR A 356 -2.04 -14.73 7.68
N ALA A 357 -1.35 -15.35 8.64
CA ALA A 357 -0.28 -14.66 9.36
C ALA A 357 0.83 -14.17 8.43
N GLU A 358 1.25 -15.00 7.48
CA GLU A 358 2.28 -14.63 6.49
C GLU A 358 1.85 -13.44 5.63
N ASN A 359 0.59 -13.42 5.16
CA ASN A 359 0.03 -12.29 4.42
C ASN A 359 -0.03 -11.02 5.28
N ALA A 360 -0.44 -11.14 6.55
CA ALA A 360 -0.48 -10.02 7.48
C ALA A 360 0.91 -9.43 7.72
N TYR A 361 1.94 -10.28 7.89
CA TYR A 361 3.32 -9.83 8.04
C TYR A 361 3.84 -9.13 6.77
N ALA A 362 3.58 -9.70 5.59
CA ALA A 362 3.99 -9.11 4.31
C ALA A 362 3.33 -7.74 4.07
N ILE A 363 2.02 -7.63 4.30
CA ILE A 363 1.28 -6.36 4.14
C ILE A 363 1.73 -5.31 5.15
N ALA A 364 2.01 -5.70 6.41
CA ALA A 364 2.54 -4.77 7.40
C ALA A 364 3.95 -4.29 7.04
N GLN A 365 4.83 -5.18 6.55
CA GLN A 365 6.15 -4.79 6.06
C GLN A 365 6.05 -3.81 4.89
N TRP A 366 5.16 -4.09 3.94
CA TRP A 366 4.86 -3.19 2.83
C TRP A 366 4.33 -1.84 3.31
N ALA A 367 3.38 -1.82 4.26
CA ALA A 367 2.79 -0.59 4.79
C ALA A 367 3.84 0.29 5.47
N ILE A 368 4.78 -0.31 6.21
CA ILE A 368 5.90 0.41 6.84
C ILE A 368 6.80 1.01 5.77
N LYS A 369 7.22 0.22 4.77
CA LYS A 369 8.06 0.71 3.66
C LYS A 369 7.39 1.85 2.91
N HIS A 370 6.08 1.72 2.65
CA HIS A 370 5.30 2.74 1.98
C HIS A 370 5.22 4.03 2.82
N ALA A 371 4.91 3.92 4.11
CA ALA A 371 4.83 5.06 5.02
C ALA A 371 6.18 5.75 5.25
N ASP A 372 7.28 5.00 5.29
CA ASP A 372 8.65 5.51 5.38
C ASP A 372 9.00 6.36 4.15
N ALA A 373 8.65 5.85 2.96
CA ALA A 373 8.88 6.55 1.70
C ALA A 373 8.06 7.84 1.54
N LEU A 374 7.05 8.09 2.39
CA LEU A 374 6.25 9.31 2.39
C LEU A 374 6.77 10.36 3.40
N GLN A 375 7.72 10.03 4.27
CA GLN A 375 8.11 10.89 5.39
C GLN A 375 8.70 12.23 4.95
N ASP A 376 9.61 12.21 3.99
CA ASP A 376 10.25 13.42 3.48
C ASP A 376 9.25 14.28 2.69
N ASP A 377 8.45 13.66 1.83
CA ASP A 377 7.48 14.35 0.98
C ASP A 377 6.37 14.99 1.81
N GLN A 378 5.84 14.29 2.82
CA GLN A 378 4.82 14.86 3.71
C GLN A 378 5.36 16.05 4.51
N PHE A 379 6.63 15.99 4.93
CA PHE A 379 7.27 17.08 5.62
C PHE A 379 7.42 18.29 4.70
N LYS A 380 7.93 18.08 3.48
CA LYS A 380 8.08 19.14 2.47
C LYS A 380 6.74 19.78 2.15
N ASP A 381 5.71 18.98 1.90
CA ASP A 381 4.36 19.48 1.61
C ASP A 381 3.78 20.29 2.77
N PHE A 382 3.95 19.82 4.00
CA PHE A 382 3.52 20.56 5.19
C PHE A 382 4.29 21.89 5.34
N TYR A 383 5.62 21.88 5.22
CA TYR A 383 6.46 23.08 5.30
C TYR A 383 6.08 24.11 4.23
N LEU A 384 5.83 23.67 3.01
CA LEU A 384 5.39 24.55 1.91
C LEU A 384 3.97 25.07 2.12
N SER A 385 3.09 24.32 2.78
CA SER A 385 1.76 24.82 3.16
C SER A 385 1.84 26.02 4.12
N MET A 386 2.89 26.07 4.96
CA MET A 386 3.18 27.17 5.88
C MET A 386 3.95 28.34 5.24
N SER A 387 4.55 28.11 4.07
CA SER A 387 5.39 29.09 3.37
C SER A 387 4.52 30.13 2.66
N GLN A 388 4.02 31.11 3.41
CA GLN A 388 3.31 32.29 2.89
C GLN A 388 4.20 33.53 2.99
N ALA A 389 3.90 34.58 2.24
CA ALA A 389 4.68 35.83 2.23
C ALA A 389 4.91 36.40 3.64
N ALA A 390 3.89 36.33 4.50
CA ALA A 390 3.93 36.82 5.87
C ALA A 390 4.74 35.93 6.83
N ASN A 391 5.09 34.71 6.41
CA ASN A 391 5.71 33.69 7.26
C ASN A 391 7.17 33.45 6.91
N VAL A 392 7.66 34.00 5.79
CA VAL A 392 8.97 33.68 5.23
C VAL A 392 9.97 34.78 5.51
N VAL A 393 11.16 34.38 5.97
CA VAL A 393 12.35 35.23 6.13
C VAL A 393 13.44 34.67 5.22
N ASN A 394 14.00 35.52 4.34
CA ASN A 394 15.09 35.10 3.46
C ASN A 394 16.32 34.71 4.27
N TYR A 395 17.05 33.72 3.79
CA TYR A 395 18.40 33.42 4.26
C TYR A 395 19.30 34.65 4.13
N SER A 396 20.33 34.74 4.98
CA SER A 396 21.24 35.89 4.99
C SER A 396 21.99 36.00 3.66
N SER A 397 22.23 34.86 2.99
CA SER A 397 22.80 34.79 1.64
C SER A 397 21.85 35.20 0.50
N ASN A 398 20.53 35.24 0.72
CA ASN A 398 19.51 35.41 -0.33
C ASN A 398 18.67 36.71 -0.22
N GLN A 399 19.23 37.77 0.36
CA GLN A 399 18.49 39.01 0.66
C GLN A 399 18.07 39.85 -0.56
N ARG A 400 18.64 39.63 -1.75
CA ARG A 400 18.46 40.50 -2.93
C ARG A 400 17.40 40.04 -3.94
N THR A 401 16.81 38.85 -3.75
CA THR A 401 16.04 38.17 -4.81
C THR A 401 14.53 38.45 -4.77
N PHE A 402 14.01 39.16 -3.74
CA PHE A 402 12.56 39.23 -3.50
C PHE A 402 11.98 40.65 -3.43
N LYS A 403 10.92 40.88 -4.23
CA LYS A 403 9.92 41.92 -4.04
C LYS A 403 8.57 41.27 -3.74
N TYR A 404 7.88 41.82 -2.74
CA TYR A 404 6.59 41.35 -2.23
C TYR A 404 5.52 41.42 -3.32
N ASP A 405 5.27 40.32 -4.01
CA ASP A 405 4.12 40.21 -4.92
C ASP A 405 3.79 38.73 -5.14
N ARG A 406 2.69 38.24 -4.53
CA ARG A 406 1.80 37.12 -4.95
C ARG A 406 1.42 36.09 -3.86
N TRP A 407 0.29 35.47 -4.18
CA TRP A 407 -0.58 34.54 -3.44
C TRP A 407 -0.24 33.05 -3.65
N ARG A 408 0.85 32.72 -4.34
CA ARG A 408 1.20 31.34 -4.75
C ARG A 408 2.64 30.91 -4.38
N TYR A 409 3.07 31.17 -3.14
CA TYR A 409 4.43 30.83 -2.70
C TYR A 409 4.83 29.38 -2.98
N ARG A 410 3.94 28.41 -2.71
CA ARG A 410 4.19 26.99 -3.01
C ARG A 410 4.56 26.76 -4.48
N GLU A 411 3.79 27.30 -5.41
CA GLU A 411 4.04 27.13 -6.85
C GLU A 411 5.38 27.76 -7.26
N LEU A 412 5.69 28.94 -6.72
CA LEU A 412 6.96 29.60 -7.02
C LEU A 412 8.17 28.83 -6.47
N VAL A 413 8.04 28.17 -5.30
CA VAL A 413 9.10 27.29 -4.78
C VAL A 413 9.24 26.03 -5.64
N MET A 414 8.14 25.37 -5.99
CA MET A 414 8.19 24.17 -6.84
C MET A 414 8.75 24.45 -8.24
N ASN A 415 8.50 25.64 -8.79
CA ASN A 415 9.05 26.08 -10.07
C ASN A 415 10.49 26.61 -9.97
N GLY A 416 11.13 26.53 -8.79
CA GLY A 416 12.49 27.00 -8.56
C GLY A 416 12.66 28.53 -8.58
N GLN A 417 11.56 29.28 -8.58
CA GLN A 417 11.57 30.75 -8.58
C GLN A 417 11.84 31.31 -7.19
N ILE A 418 11.53 30.53 -6.13
CA ILE A 418 11.84 30.83 -4.73
C ILE A 418 12.58 29.67 -4.09
N SER A 419 13.65 29.99 -3.37
CA SER A 419 14.47 29.02 -2.63
C SER A 419 15.19 29.73 -1.48
N HIS A 420 15.87 28.97 -0.62
CA HIS A 420 16.75 29.49 0.43
C HIS A 420 16.07 30.50 1.38
N PHE A 421 15.12 30.00 2.16
CA PHE A 421 14.40 30.78 3.16
C PHE A 421 14.04 29.97 4.41
N LYS A 422 13.76 30.66 5.52
CA LYS A 422 13.27 30.09 6.78
C LYS A 422 11.86 30.59 7.09
N LEU A 423 11.07 29.79 7.80
CA LEU A 423 9.83 30.24 8.41
C LEU A 423 10.13 31.05 9.69
N ASP A 424 9.39 32.15 9.90
CA ASP A 424 9.33 32.84 11.18
C ASP A 424 8.67 31.92 12.22
N TYR A 425 9.01 32.08 13.50
CA TYR A 425 8.33 31.37 14.59
C TYR A 425 6.88 31.83 14.79
N ARG A 426 6.47 32.96 14.19
CA ARG A 426 5.08 33.44 14.11
C ARG A 426 4.56 33.33 12.69
N CYS A 427 3.66 32.39 12.46
CA CYS A 427 3.04 32.19 11.15
C CYS A 427 1.57 32.62 11.16
N VAL A 428 1.15 33.31 10.11
CA VAL A 428 -0.26 33.54 9.76
C VAL A 428 -0.59 32.58 8.60
N MET A 429 -1.54 31.70 8.83
CA MET A 429 -2.03 30.74 7.86
C MET A 429 -3.34 31.27 7.29
N GLU A 430 -3.28 31.86 6.10
CA GLU A 430 -4.47 32.34 5.39
C GLU A 430 -5.26 31.17 4.79
N ASN A 431 -6.60 31.23 4.86
CA ASN A 431 -7.52 30.30 4.20
C ASN A 431 -7.37 28.80 4.53
N VAL A 432 -6.85 28.46 5.71
CA VAL A 432 -6.73 27.06 6.19
C VAL A 432 -7.96 26.58 6.97
N GLY A 433 -8.96 27.44 7.17
CA GLY A 433 -10.31 27.03 7.56
C GLY A 433 -10.84 27.57 8.89
N GLY A 434 -10.06 28.28 9.70
CA GLY A 434 -10.49 29.07 10.87
C GLY A 434 -11.70 28.62 11.71
N ILE A 435 -12.43 29.59 12.26
CA ILE A 435 -13.65 29.40 13.05
C ILE A 435 -14.87 29.23 12.13
N VAL A 436 -15.75 28.28 12.46
CA VAL A 436 -17.02 28.06 11.75
C VAL A 436 -18.22 28.42 12.63
N ASN A 437 -19.20 29.09 12.03
CA ASN A 437 -20.47 29.41 12.68
C ASN A 437 -21.54 28.39 12.27
N GLY A 438 -21.60 27.24 12.93
CA GLY A 438 -22.79 26.35 12.96
C GLY A 438 -23.39 25.78 11.66
N TYR A 439 -22.90 26.14 10.47
CA TYR A 439 -23.49 25.79 9.16
C TYR A 439 -22.64 24.82 8.32
N ASP A 440 -21.61 24.19 8.89
CA ASP A 440 -20.90 23.13 8.18
C ASP A 440 -21.74 21.83 8.23
N TYR A 441 -21.87 21.11 7.13
CA TYR A 441 -22.75 19.92 7.06
C TYR A 441 -22.20 18.71 7.81
N ASN A 442 -20.95 18.77 8.29
CA ASN A 442 -20.26 17.65 8.95
C ASN A 442 -20.42 17.70 10.49
N SER A 443 -21.50 17.10 10.98
CA SER A 443 -22.01 17.24 12.36
C SER A 443 -21.07 16.76 13.48
N TYR A 444 -20.08 15.92 13.19
CA TYR A 444 -19.16 15.39 14.21
C TYR A 444 -18.13 16.42 14.70
N TYR A 445 -17.60 17.26 13.81
CA TYR A 445 -16.54 18.24 14.13
C TYR A 445 -17.06 19.63 14.51
N ASN A 446 -18.32 19.93 14.19
CA ASN A 446 -18.97 21.20 14.49
C ASN A 446 -19.06 21.56 15.98
N GLN A 447 -18.89 20.58 16.86
CA GLN A 447 -19.02 20.81 18.29
C GLN A 447 -17.86 21.62 18.87
N CYS A 448 -16.70 21.66 18.20
CA CYS A 448 -15.50 22.34 18.70
C CYS A 448 -15.35 23.79 18.20
N GLY A 449 -16.05 24.19 17.13
CA GLY A 449 -16.00 25.55 16.58
C GLY A 449 -14.92 25.80 15.52
N LEU A 450 -14.17 24.77 15.09
CA LEU A 450 -13.25 24.82 13.94
C LEU A 450 -13.82 24.11 12.72
N SER A 451 -13.41 24.53 11.53
CA SER A 451 -13.63 23.72 10.32
C SER A 451 -12.77 22.46 10.32
N VAL A 452 -13.20 21.46 9.54
CA VAL A 452 -12.44 20.22 9.32
C VAL A 452 -11.03 20.50 8.79
N ARG A 453 -10.87 21.46 7.86
CA ARG A 453 -9.56 21.83 7.29
C ARG A 453 -8.59 22.37 8.36
N ALA A 454 -9.09 23.17 9.29
CA ALA A 454 -8.28 23.69 10.39
C ALA A 454 -7.88 22.57 11.38
N ILE A 455 -8.80 21.65 11.67
CA ILE A 455 -8.54 20.47 12.52
C ILE A 455 -7.46 19.59 11.89
N GLU A 456 -7.57 19.27 10.60
CA GLU A 456 -6.60 18.48 9.85
C GLU A 456 -5.22 19.17 9.87
N PHE A 457 -5.16 20.47 9.54
CA PHE A 457 -3.90 21.22 9.55
C PHE A 457 -3.20 21.19 10.92
N ILE A 458 -3.93 21.43 12.01
CA ILE A 458 -3.34 21.42 13.36
C ILE A 458 -2.91 19.99 13.75
N THR A 459 -3.69 18.98 13.38
CA THR A 459 -3.35 17.56 13.61
C THR A 459 -2.09 17.16 12.85
N ASP A 460 -1.95 17.62 11.61
CA ASP A 460 -0.77 17.41 10.78
C ASP A 460 0.44 18.12 11.40
N PHE A 461 0.26 19.32 11.96
CA PHE A 461 1.35 20.01 12.64
C PHE A 461 1.85 19.26 13.87
N VAL A 462 0.95 18.74 14.70
CA VAL A 462 1.31 17.86 15.83
C VAL A 462 2.05 16.62 15.34
N THR A 463 1.59 16.02 14.24
CA THR A 463 2.21 14.83 13.64
C THR A 463 3.64 15.11 13.18
N ILE A 464 3.84 16.21 12.42
CA ILE A 464 5.16 16.63 11.95
C ILE A 464 6.09 16.94 13.13
N ALA A 465 5.61 17.64 14.16
CA ALA A 465 6.41 17.88 15.35
C ALA A 465 6.80 16.56 16.06
N GLY A 466 5.88 15.60 16.12
CA GLY A 466 6.14 14.24 16.60
C GLY A 466 7.26 13.53 15.82
N ASN A 467 7.25 13.65 14.50
CA ASN A 467 8.26 13.06 13.60
C ASN A 467 9.61 13.78 13.68
N LEU A 468 9.63 15.06 14.08
CA LEU A 468 10.83 15.82 14.35
C LEU A 468 11.48 15.50 15.71
N GLY A 469 10.88 14.62 16.51
CA GLY A 469 11.41 14.16 17.79
C GLY A 469 10.80 14.84 19.02
N PHE A 470 9.78 15.69 18.85
CA PHE A 470 9.05 16.24 19.99
C PHE A 470 8.03 15.22 20.51
N ASP A 471 8.07 14.88 21.79
CA ASP A 471 7.11 13.93 22.36
C ASP A 471 5.73 14.59 22.54
N THR A 472 4.86 14.44 21.53
CA THR A 472 3.51 14.97 21.51
C THR A 472 2.48 14.02 22.12
N ARG A 473 2.91 12.94 22.81
CA ARG A 473 1.98 12.03 23.48
C ARG A 473 1.21 12.78 24.57
N GLY A 474 -0.10 12.54 24.65
CA GLY A 474 -0.97 13.20 25.61
C GLY A 474 -1.30 14.66 25.29
N THR A 475 -0.85 15.22 24.16
CA THR A 475 -1.36 16.52 23.71
C THR A 475 -2.83 16.39 23.27
N PRO A 476 -3.73 17.27 23.74
CA PRO A 476 -5.13 17.24 23.35
C PRO A 476 -5.30 17.38 21.84
N LYS A 477 -6.27 16.66 21.27
CA LYS A 477 -6.61 16.82 19.86
C LYS A 477 -7.33 18.15 19.63
N PRO A 478 -7.26 18.74 18.42
CA PRO A 478 -7.88 20.05 18.17
C PRO A 478 -9.38 20.09 18.47
N TYR A 479 -10.09 18.99 18.23
CA TYR A 479 -11.54 18.88 18.48
C TYR A 479 -11.92 18.74 19.96
N GLU A 480 -10.96 18.51 20.86
CA GLU A 480 -11.20 18.44 22.32
C GLU A 480 -11.33 19.83 22.94
N PHE A 481 -10.84 20.87 22.26
CA PHE A 481 -11.01 22.26 22.69
C PHE A 481 -12.37 22.83 22.25
N LYS A 482 -12.85 23.83 23.00
CA LYS A 482 -13.90 24.74 22.52
C LYS A 482 -13.25 26.01 21.98
N TRP A 483 -13.29 26.17 20.67
CA TRP A 483 -12.65 27.27 19.97
C TRP A 483 -13.55 28.49 19.92
N ALA A 484 -12.94 29.64 20.12
CA ALA A 484 -13.55 30.94 19.92
C ALA A 484 -12.56 31.86 19.19
N SER A 485 -13.10 32.79 18.40
CA SER A 485 -12.28 33.71 17.61
C SER A 485 -11.27 34.46 18.49
N ASN A 486 -10.00 34.50 18.04
CA ASN A 486 -8.87 35.15 18.70
C ASN A 486 -8.57 34.65 20.13
N LYS A 487 -9.03 33.44 20.50
CA LYS A 487 -8.60 32.75 21.72
C LYS A 487 -7.47 31.78 21.40
N ALA A 488 -6.45 31.78 22.25
CA ALA A 488 -5.27 30.95 22.07
C ALA A 488 -5.48 29.59 22.73
N HIS A 489 -5.09 28.53 22.03
CA HIS A 489 -4.98 27.17 22.56
C HIS A 489 -3.55 26.68 22.41
N ASP A 490 -3.00 26.12 23.48
CA ASP A 490 -1.62 25.65 23.55
C ASP A 490 -1.54 24.14 23.32
N PHE A 491 -0.66 23.75 22.40
CA PHE A 491 -0.26 22.36 22.19
C PHE A 491 1.11 22.17 22.83
N ARG A 492 1.32 21.03 23.48
CA ARG A 492 2.48 20.82 24.35
C ARG A 492 3.29 19.59 23.92
N TYR A 493 4.52 19.52 24.42
CA TYR A 493 5.35 18.33 24.31
C TYR A 493 5.95 17.98 25.66
N ILE A 494 6.27 16.71 25.85
CA ILE A 494 6.91 16.19 27.06
C ILE A 494 8.43 16.23 26.84
N GLN A 495 9.15 16.83 27.79
CA GLN A 495 10.60 16.85 27.80
C GLN A 495 11.16 15.55 28.40
N SER A 496 12.47 15.30 28.20
CA SER A 496 13.17 14.12 28.75
C SER A 496 13.10 13.99 30.27
N ASN A 497 12.91 15.10 30.99
CA ASN A 497 12.74 15.14 32.45
C ASN A 497 11.27 14.89 32.90
N GLY A 498 10.36 14.58 31.97
CA GLY A 498 8.93 14.37 32.25
C GLY A 498 8.10 15.66 32.39
N SER A 499 8.72 16.84 32.33
CA SER A 499 7.99 18.12 32.34
C SER A 499 7.32 18.41 31.00
N SER A 500 6.29 19.24 31.00
CA SER A 500 5.55 19.64 29.80
C SER A 500 5.82 21.10 29.44
N GLU A 501 6.13 21.36 28.17
CA GLU A 501 6.36 22.71 27.65
C GLU A 501 5.45 22.99 26.44
N VAL A 502 5.10 24.26 26.22
CA VAL A 502 4.35 24.68 25.04
C VAL A 502 5.19 24.49 23.78
N LEU A 503 4.66 23.71 22.85
CA LEU A 503 5.22 23.40 21.55
C LEU A 503 4.82 24.47 20.52
N PHE A 504 3.54 24.83 20.50
CA PHE A 504 3.02 25.98 19.77
C PHE A 504 1.65 26.41 20.31
N SER A 505 1.29 27.68 20.10
CA SER A 505 -0.02 28.24 20.40
C SER A 505 -0.74 28.59 19.11
N VAL A 506 -2.04 28.27 19.02
CA VAL A 506 -2.88 28.59 17.85
C VAL A 506 -4.03 29.50 18.25
N ARG A 507 -4.27 30.54 17.44
CA ARG A 507 -5.50 31.34 17.48
C ARG A 507 -6.23 31.19 16.16
N ALA A 508 -7.52 30.87 16.23
CA ALA A 508 -8.37 30.79 15.06
C ALA A 508 -9.24 32.04 14.90
N TYR A 509 -9.56 32.40 13.67
CA TYR A 509 -10.33 33.60 13.33
C TYR A 509 -11.50 33.29 12.41
N LEU A 510 -12.53 34.14 12.45
CA LEU A 510 -13.75 34.02 11.64
C LEU A 510 -13.50 34.19 10.13
N ASN A 511 -12.41 34.85 9.73
CA ASN A 511 -12.04 35.03 8.34
C ASN A 511 -11.33 33.80 7.73
N GLY A 512 -11.29 32.66 8.44
CA GLY A 512 -10.66 31.44 7.95
C GLY A 512 -9.17 31.33 8.26
N ASN A 513 -8.57 32.30 8.96
CA ASN A 513 -7.14 32.32 9.27
C ASN A 513 -6.82 31.60 10.59
N LEU A 514 -5.61 31.06 10.67
CA LEU A 514 -4.98 30.62 11.92
C LEU A 514 -3.71 31.43 12.17
N HIS A 515 -3.50 31.89 13.39
CA HIS A 515 -2.22 32.49 13.80
C HIS A 515 -1.52 31.51 14.73
N ILE A 516 -0.29 31.16 14.38
CA ILE A 516 0.51 30.14 15.04
C ILE A 516 1.74 30.81 15.61
N LYS A 517 2.00 30.59 16.90
CA LYS A 517 3.24 30.98 17.56
C LYS A 517 3.95 29.71 18.01
N MET A 518 5.05 29.37 17.34
CA MET A 518 5.85 28.20 17.63
C MET A 518 6.81 28.45 18.80
N ASN A 519 7.17 27.37 19.50
CA ASN A 519 8.38 27.33 20.30
C ASN A 519 9.59 27.60 19.38
N PRO A 520 10.53 28.51 19.74
CA PRO A 520 11.70 28.79 18.91
C PRO A 520 12.52 27.55 18.55
N LYS A 521 12.58 26.54 19.44
CA LYS A 521 13.27 25.26 19.16
C LYS A 521 12.59 24.47 18.04
N LEU A 522 11.25 24.46 18.02
CA LEU A 522 10.49 23.82 16.94
C LEU A 522 10.70 24.55 15.62
N ALA A 523 10.63 25.88 15.62
CA ALA A 523 10.85 26.69 14.42
C ALA A 523 12.27 26.47 13.85
N LEU A 524 13.29 26.46 14.71
CA LEU A 524 14.67 26.18 14.31
C LEU A 524 14.79 24.77 13.69
N LYS A 525 14.25 23.74 14.35
CA LYS A 525 14.27 22.35 13.85
C LYS A 525 13.58 22.24 12.49
N LEU A 526 12.39 22.82 12.33
CA LEU A 526 11.65 22.83 11.06
C LEU A 526 12.50 23.42 9.93
N ASN A 527 13.10 24.57 10.16
CA ASN A 527 13.88 25.27 9.15
C ASN A 527 15.18 24.55 8.78
N VAL A 528 15.89 23.97 9.75
CA VAL A 528 17.10 23.17 9.51
C VAL A 528 16.76 21.92 8.68
N VAL A 529 15.73 21.18 9.06
CA VAL A 529 15.31 19.97 8.35
C VAL A 529 14.80 20.30 6.95
N ALA A 530 14.02 21.38 6.78
CA ALA A 530 13.59 21.84 5.46
C ALA A 530 14.78 22.23 4.58
N GLY A 531 15.70 23.04 5.09
CA GLY A 531 16.89 23.45 4.35
C GLY A 531 17.70 22.25 3.85
N LYS A 532 17.87 21.21 4.68
CA LYS A 532 18.50 19.95 4.26
C LYS A 532 17.70 19.24 3.17
N LEU A 533 16.41 19.02 3.39
CA LEU A 533 15.55 18.21 2.50
C LEU A 533 15.31 18.87 1.14
N PHE A 534 15.31 20.19 1.06
CA PHE A 534 15.26 20.94 -0.19
C PHE A 534 16.65 21.15 -0.82
N GLY A 535 17.73 20.75 -0.15
CA GLY A 535 19.10 20.93 -0.61
C GLY A 535 19.58 22.39 -0.60
N TRP A 536 18.91 23.26 0.17
CA TRP A 536 19.27 24.68 0.33
C TRP A 536 20.47 24.88 1.25
N VAL A 537 20.71 23.94 2.17
CA VAL A 537 21.93 23.88 2.99
C VAL A 537 22.51 22.47 2.92
N ARG A 538 23.83 22.38 2.88
CA ARG A 538 24.58 21.13 2.63
C ARG A 538 25.37 20.65 3.85
N SER A 539 25.46 21.45 4.90
CA SER A 539 26.19 21.13 6.12
C SER A 539 25.53 21.74 7.36
N ALA A 540 25.86 21.22 8.54
CA ALA A 540 25.37 21.76 9.81
C ALA A 540 25.90 23.19 10.06
N GLU A 541 27.12 23.48 9.61
CA GLU A 541 27.75 24.79 9.71
C GLU A 541 27.01 25.82 8.85
N GLU A 542 26.66 25.45 7.62
CA GLU A 542 25.87 26.28 6.72
C GLU A 542 24.46 26.50 7.28
N ALA A 543 23.82 25.45 7.82
CA ALA A 543 22.54 25.58 8.49
C ALA A 543 22.62 26.53 9.69
N ALA A 544 23.64 26.43 10.55
CA ALA A 544 23.80 27.32 11.68
C ALA A 544 23.97 28.79 11.26
N ALA A 545 24.73 29.03 10.18
CA ALA A 545 24.94 30.36 9.61
C ALA A 545 23.62 30.94 9.06
N GLU A 546 22.89 30.20 8.22
CA GLU A 546 21.66 30.70 7.58
C GLU A 546 20.49 30.85 8.56
N MET A 547 20.44 30.01 9.60
CA MET A 547 19.46 30.15 10.66
C MET A 547 19.80 31.28 11.63
N GLU A 548 21.00 31.87 11.53
CA GLU A 548 21.54 32.87 12.46
C GLU A 548 21.54 32.35 13.90
N ALA A 549 21.90 31.06 14.06
CA ALA A 549 21.88 30.39 15.35
C ALA A 549 23.01 30.94 16.25
N PRO A 550 22.75 31.29 17.52
CA PRO A 550 23.78 31.70 18.45
C PRO A 550 24.77 30.56 18.70
N ALA A 551 26.01 30.89 19.08
CA ALA A 551 27.07 29.91 19.33
C ALA A 551 26.65 28.80 20.32
N SER A 552 25.78 29.12 21.28
CA SER A 552 25.22 28.17 22.25
C SER A 552 24.27 27.11 21.66
N GLN A 553 23.79 27.29 20.43
CA GLN A 553 22.84 26.39 19.74
C GLN A 553 23.46 25.62 18.57
N VAL A 554 24.75 25.81 18.26
CA VAL A 554 25.41 25.14 17.12
C VAL A 554 25.41 23.61 17.27
N VAL A 555 25.59 23.11 18.50
CA VAL A 555 25.49 21.67 18.80
C VAL A 555 24.07 21.17 18.53
N GLU A 556 23.04 21.89 18.99
CA GLU A 556 21.65 21.56 18.71
C GLU A 556 21.40 21.55 17.19
N VAL A 557 21.84 22.56 16.44
CA VAL A 557 21.69 22.61 14.97
C VAL A 557 22.35 21.41 14.28
N THR A 558 23.50 20.95 14.78
CA THR A 558 24.19 19.77 14.25
C THR A 558 23.34 18.50 14.44
N GLU A 559 22.78 18.30 15.62
CA GLU A 559 21.83 17.20 15.88
C GLU A 559 20.55 17.34 15.03
N MET A 560 20.07 18.57 14.85
CA MET A 560 18.91 18.87 14.01
C MET A 560 19.15 18.53 12.54
N PHE A 561 20.33 18.84 12.01
CA PHE A 561 20.73 18.55 10.64
C PHE A 561 20.87 17.03 10.41
N GLY A 562 21.45 16.31 11.38
CA GLY A 562 21.58 14.85 11.35
C GLY A 562 20.26 14.07 11.45
N HIS A 563 19.15 14.74 11.80
CA HIS A 563 17.85 14.09 12.02
C HIS A 563 17.30 13.39 10.77
N SER A 564 16.98 12.12 10.90
CA SER A 564 16.23 11.37 9.88
C SER A 564 14.75 11.33 10.21
N LEU A 565 13.90 11.56 9.21
CA LEU A 565 12.45 11.34 9.34
C LEU A 565 12.06 9.88 9.09
N SER A 566 13.02 9.04 8.68
CA SER A 566 12.78 7.62 8.43
C SER A 566 12.24 6.93 9.69
N LEU A 567 11.30 6.01 9.48
CA LEU A 567 10.68 5.17 10.49
C LEU A 567 11.57 4.01 10.95
N THR A 568 12.85 3.98 10.54
CA THR A 568 13.76 2.84 10.67
C THR A 568 13.96 2.34 12.11
N HIS A 569 13.94 1.00 12.25
CA HIS A 569 14.39 0.15 13.39
C HIS A 569 13.39 -0.39 14.43
N ASN A 570 12.07 -0.37 14.20
CA ASN A 570 11.18 -1.19 15.05
C ASN A 570 10.10 -1.98 14.30
N TYR A 571 10.49 -2.54 13.16
CA TYR A 571 9.66 -3.40 12.31
C TYR A 571 8.99 -4.55 13.08
N GLN A 572 9.72 -5.16 14.02
CA GLN A 572 9.20 -6.25 14.84
C GLN A 572 8.21 -5.75 15.91
N ASN A 573 8.45 -4.59 16.53
CA ASN A 573 7.56 -4.06 17.56
C ASN A 573 6.21 -3.58 17.02
N LEU A 574 6.11 -3.18 15.75
CA LEU A 574 4.84 -2.72 15.16
C LEU A 574 3.80 -3.84 14.98
N LEU A 575 4.26 -5.09 14.82
CA LEU A 575 3.40 -6.29 14.76
C LEU A 575 3.39 -7.08 16.08
N MET A 576 4.45 -6.98 16.88
CA MET A 576 4.50 -7.61 18.22
C MET A 576 3.74 -6.79 19.29
N ALA A 577 3.49 -5.51 19.05
CA ALA A 577 2.68 -4.63 19.91
C ALA A 577 1.24 -4.40 19.41
N ALA A 578 0.86 -5.03 18.27
CA ALA A 578 -0.49 -5.02 17.76
C ALA A 578 -1.35 -6.10 18.42
#